data_AF-S4Y1Z9-F1
#
_entry.id   AF-S4Y1Z9-F1
#
_cell.length_a   1.000
_cell.length_b   1.000
_cell.length_c   1.000
_cell.angle_alpha   90.00
_cell.angle_beta   90.00
_cell.angle_gamma   90.00
#
_symmetry.space_group_name_H-M   'P 1'
#
loop_
_entity.id
_entity.type
_entity.pdbx_description
1 polymer ?
#
loop_
_entity_poly.entity_id
_entity_poly.type
_entity_poly.pdbx_seq_one_letter_code
_entity_poly.pdbx_strand_id
1 'polypeptide(L)'
;MSLRDLSVLYLLAGLACAVAVYRASRDRGDARRRAALSAALCVPLWPIWAPVALTAGRGAASDRPDGDAGTAAARVQGALREGVSACAGTSFEALLSREAAARIEAEVARAAARHAELDALLRQSGFDEAAAAARVAEIERGGAGGRALATAHLHLENIRRLRAMRDRDARALEELADLVQALRTQLVLARFAGSSVEGVGGIVSEVWARVEGLGAAIDAHGGAGSEGPIAT
;
A
#
# COMPACT_ATOMS: atom_id res chain seq x y z
N MET A 1 -6.03 41.02 -11.03
CA MET A 1 -7.21 40.19 -10.72
C MET A 1 -8.05 40.92 -9.70
N SER A 2 -9.36 41.02 -9.93
CA SER A 2 -10.25 41.71 -8.99
C SER A 2 -10.43 40.87 -7.72
N LEU A 3 -10.65 41.53 -6.57
CA LEU A 3 -11.06 40.87 -5.31
C LEU A 3 -12.29 39.97 -5.51
N ARG A 4 -13.14 40.32 -6.48
CA ARG A 4 -14.29 39.52 -6.90
C ARG A 4 -13.90 38.24 -7.63
N ASP A 5 -12.84 38.25 -8.44
CA ASP A 5 -12.40 37.05 -9.14
C ASP A 5 -11.79 36.06 -8.14
N LEU A 6 -11.04 36.58 -7.16
CA LEU A 6 -10.44 35.77 -6.10
C LEU A 6 -11.51 35.09 -5.23
N SER A 7 -12.58 35.83 -4.86
CA SER A 7 -13.66 35.28 -4.04
C SER A 7 -14.48 34.22 -4.78
N VAL A 8 -14.71 34.40 -6.09
CA VAL A 8 -15.38 33.40 -6.93
C VAL A 8 -14.52 32.14 -7.07
N LEU A 9 -13.21 32.28 -7.27
CA LEU A 9 -12.29 31.15 -7.40
C LEU A 9 -12.22 30.34 -6.10
N TYR A 10 -12.24 31.02 -4.96
CA TYR A 10 -12.23 30.38 -3.64
C TYR A 10 -13.54 29.67 -3.34
N LEU A 11 -14.68 30.27 -3.71
CA LEU A 11 -15.99 29.62 -3.60
C LEU A 11 -16.08 28.37 -4.47
N LEU A 12 -15.60 28.42 -5.71
CA LEU A 12 -15.60 27.28 -6.62
C LEU A 12 -14.67 26.15 -6.14
N ALA A 13 -13.48 26.49 -5.64
CA ALA A 13 -12.55 25.52 -5.09
C ALA A 13 -13.11 24.85 -3.81
N GLY A 14 -13.71 25.64 -2.92
CA GLY A 14 -14.37 25.12 -1.71
C GLY A 14 -15.55 24.21 -2.04
N LEU A 15 -16.35 24.59 -3.04
CA LEU A 15 -17.48 23.78 -3.51
C LEU A 15 -17.01 22.46 -4.14
N ALA A 16 -15.94 22.48 -4.95
CA ALA A 16 -15.38 21.28 -5.56
C ALA A 16 -14.86 20.28 -4.50
N CYS A 17 -14.15 20.77 -3.48
CA CYS A 17 -13.70 19.95 -2.34
C CYS A 17 -14.87 19.38 -1.54
N ALA A 18 -15.91 20.19 -1.27
CA ALA A 18 -17.10 19.73 -0.55
C ALA A 18 -17.83 18.62 -1.30
N VAL A 19 -17.93 18.72 -2.63
CA VAL A 19 -18.56 17.70 -3.48
C VAL A 19 -17.73 16.41 -3.51
N ALA A 20 -16.40 16.50 -3.59
CA ALA A 20 -15.52 15.33 -3.57
C ALA A 20 -15.63 14.54 -2.25
N VAL A 21 -15.57 15.24 -1.11
CA VAL A 21 -15.73 14.63 0.22
C VAL A 21 -17.12 14.02 0.40
N TYR A 22 -18.17 14.71 -0.06
CA TYR A 22 -19.54 14.22 0.03
C TYR A 22 -19.76 12.93 -0.79
N ARG A 23 -19.11 12.81 -1.96
CA ARG A 23 -19.18 11.60 -2.78
C ARG A 23 -18.41 10.43 -2.16
N ALA A 24 -17.20 10.66 -1.65
CA ALA A 24 -16.40 9.62 -0.98
C ALA A 24 -17.02 9.11 0.33
N SER A 25 -17.83 9.95 0.99
CA SER A 25 -18.53 9.60 2.24
C SER A 25 -19.82 8.81 2.03
N ARG A 26 -20.33 8.76 0.79
CA ARG A 26 -21.63 8.16 0.47
C ARG A 26 -21.62 6.62 0.46
N ASP A 27 -20.44 6.02 0.27
CA ASP A 27 -20.25 4.56 0.27
C ASP A 27 -20.13 3.95 1.68
N ARG A 28 -20.01 4.78 2.74
CA ARG A 28 -19.94 4.32 4.13
C ARG A 28 -21.26 4.60 4.85
N GLY A 29 -22.13 3.59 4.87
CA GLY A 29 -23.56 3.63 5.22
C GLY A 29 -24.00 4.32 6.52
N ASP A 30 -23.11 4.67 7.45
CA ASP A 30 -23.48 5.27 8.75
C ASP A 30 -22.86 6.67 9.03
N ALA A 31 -22.18 7.29 8.06
CA ALA A 31 -21.37 8.49 8.31
C ALA A 31 -22.03 9.84 7.97
N ARG A 32 -23.33 9.89 7.67
CA ARG A 32 -24.00 11.08 7.09
C ARG A 32 -23.92 12.33 7.96
N ARG A 33 -24.05 12.18 9.29
CA ARG A 33 -23.93 13.30 10.26
C ARG A 33 -22.49 13.76 10.46
N ARG A 34 -21.52 12.83 10.48
CA ARG A 34 -20.09 13.17 10.62
C ARG A 34 -19.55 13.84 9.36
N ALA A 35 -20.00 13.41 8.18
CA ALA A 35 -19.65 14.01 6.89
C ALA A 35 -20.22 15.43 6.73
N ALA A 36 -21.42 15.71 7.23
CA ALA A 36 -22.00 17.06 7.20
C ALA A 36 -21.26 18.03 8.15
N LEU A 37 -20.87 17.56 9.34
CA LEU A 37 -20.08 18.33 10.30
C LEU A 37 -18.66 18.59 9.79
N SER A 38 -18.01 17.61 9.17
CA SER A 38 -16.67 17.79 8.59
C SER A 38 -16.70 18.73 7.39
N ALA A 39 -17.69 18.64 6.52
CA ALA A 39 -17.87 19.56 5.40
C ALA A 39 -18.11 21.01 5.87
N ALA A 40 -18.90 21.20 6.93
CA ALA A 40 -19.15 22.53 7.51
C ALA A 40 -17.89 23.15 8.16
N LEU A 41 -17.02 22.32 8.73
CA LEU A 41 -15.73 22.74 9.31
C LEU A 41 -14.67 23.08 8.25
N CYS A 42 -14.72 22.46 7.07
CA CYS A 42 -13.77 22.73 5.99
C CYS A 42 -13.95 24.10 5.32
N VAL A 43 -15.17 24.66 5.32
CA VAL A 43 -15.47 25.94 4.65
C VAL A 43 -14.76 27.16 5.29
N PRO A 44 -14.77 27.35 6.62
CA PRO A 44 -14.05 28.48 7.24
C PRO A 44 -12.56 28.22 7.47
N LEU A 45 -12.12 26.96 7.55
CA LEU A 45 -10.77 26.59 7.98
C LEU A 45 -9.78 26.31 6.83
N TRP A 46 -10.21 26.50 5.58
CA TRP A 46 -9.40 26.23 4.39
C TRP A 46 -8.13 27.10 4.24
N PRO A 47 -8.01 28.38 4.69
CA PRO A 47 -6.79 29.16 4.47
C PRO A 47 -5.66 28.77 5.43
N ILE A 48 -6.01 28.16 6.57
CA ILE A 48 -5.06 27.63 7.55
C ILE A 48 -4.59 26.23 7.14
N TRP A 49 -5.47 25.43 6.53
CA TRP A 49 -5.13 24.08 6.06
C TRP A 49 -4.52 24.05 4.67
N ALA A 50 -4.70 25.05 3.80
CA ALA A 50 -4.15 25.04 2.45
C ALA A 50 -2.60 24.99 2.41
N PRO A 51 -1.84 25.76 3.23
CA PRO A 51 -0.38 25.65 3.26
C PRO A 51 0.11 24.33 3.83
N VAL A 52 -0.63 23.78 4.81
CA VAL A 52 -0.31 22.49 5.46
C VAL A 52 -0.67 21.33 4.54
N ALA A 53 -1.75 21.40 3.76
CA ALA A 53 -2.13 20.37 2.79
C ALA A 53 -1.23 20.40 1.54
N LEU A 54 -0.77 21.59 1.11
CA LEU A 54 0.19 21.73 0.01
C LEU A 54 1.60 21.24 0.40
N THR A 55 1.98 21.28 1.68
CA THR A 55 3.25 20.72 2.19
C THR A 55 3.11 19.26 2.63
N ALA A 56 1.97 18.87 3.22
CA ALA A 56 1.64 17.49 3.55
C ALA A 56 1.36 16.62 2.31
N GLY A 57 1.03 17.22 1.17
CA GLY A 57 0.86 16.52 -0.12
C GLY A 57 2.13 15.86 -0.67
N ARG A 58 3.29 16.00 0.00
CA ARG A 58 4.46 15.15 -0.25
C ARG A 58 4.49 13.84 0.56
N GLY A 59 3.61 13.65 1.53
CA GLY A 59 3.56 12.45 2.38
C GLY A 59 2.17 11.93 2.74
N ALA A 60 1.10 12.68 2.44
CA ALA A 60 -0.28 12.22 2.62
C ALA A 60 -0.68 11.39 1.40
N ALA A 61 -0.44 10.09 1.54
CA ALA A 61 -1.05 8.96 0.84
C ALA A 61 -2.19 9.38 -0.09
N SER A 62 -1.82 9.44 -1.36
CA SER A 62 -2.71 9.37 -2.49
C SER A 62 -3.80 8.33 -2.26
N ASP A 63 -5.05 8.78 -2.42
CA ASP A 63 -6.23 7.97 -2.78
C ASP A 63 -5.99 7.39 -4.20
N ARG A 64 -4.92 6.60 -4.34
CA ARG A 64 -4.54 5.94 -5.58
C ARG A 64 -5.50 4.76 -5.74
N PRO A 65 -6.15 4.60 -6.90
CA PRO A 65 -6.91 3.39 -7.18
C PRO A 65 -5.96 2.21 -6.98
N ASP A 66 -6.37 1.20 -6.20
CA ASP A 66 -5.63 -0.01 -5.87
C ASP A 66 -4.57 -0.29 -6.93
N GLY A 67 -3.34 0.14 -6.66
CA GLY A 67 -2.26 0.03 -7.61
C GLY A 67 -1.99 -1.44 -7.76
N ASP A 68 -2.29 -2.02 -8.93
CA ASP A 68 -1.97 -3.42 -9.22
C ASP A 68 -0.52 -3.68 -8.77
N ALA A 69 -0.35 -4.60 -7.82
CA ALA A 69 0.95 -4.90 -7.23
C ALA A 69 1.99 -5.26 -8.31
N GLY A 70 1.55 -5.81 -9.45
CA GLY A 70 2.39 -6.01 -10.62
C GLY A 70 2.95 -4.71 -11.20
N THR A 71 2.15 -3.64 -11.23
CA THR A 71 2.59 -2.29 -11.64
C THR A 71 3.58 -1.69 -10.64
N ALA A 72 3.36 -1.87 -9.33
CA ALA A 72 4.33 -1.43 -8.31
C ALA A 72 5.68 -2.17 -8.45
N ALA A 73 5.64 -3.50 -8.64
CA ALA A 73 6.82 -4.31 -8.88
C ALA A 73 7.58 -3.88 -10.16
N ALA A 74 6.86 -3.62 -11.25
CA ALA A 74 7.47 -3.13 -12.49
C ALA A 74 8.16 -1.77 -12.31
N ARG A 75 7.56 -0.86 -11.52
CA ARG A 75 8.17 0.44 -11.17
C ARG A 75 9.45 0.26 -10.37
N VAL A 76 9.49 -0.67 -9.40
CA VAL A 76 10.71 -0.99 -8.65
C VAL A 76 11.81 -1.49 -9.59
N GLN A 77 11.51 -2.47 -10.44
CA GLN A 77 12.48 -3.04 -11.38
C GLN A 77 13.03 -1.98 -12.35
N GLY A 78 12.17 -1.14 -12.93
CA GLY A 78 12.60 -0.04 -13.80
C GLY A 78 13.54 0.92 -13.06
N ALA A 79 13.17 1.31 -11.84
CA ALA A 79 13.96 2.24 -11.04
C ALA A 79 15.31 1.67 -10.59
N LEU A 80 15.38 0.37 -10.25
CA LEU A 80 16.63 -0.31 -9.91
C LEU A 80 17.57 -0.38 -11.11
N ARG A 81 17.09 -0.76 -12.28
CA ARG A 81 17.91 -0.81 -13.52
C ARG A 81 18.48 0.55 -13.86
N GLU A 82 17.66 1.59 -13.79
CA GLU A 82 18.10 2.97 -13.99
C GLU A 82 19.14 3.38 -12.92
N GLY A 83 18.88 3.10 -11.64
CA GLY A 83 19.79 3.42 -10.54
C GLY A 83 21.15 2.74 -10.65
N VAL A 84 21.16 1.43 -10.94
CA VAL A 84 22.39 0.65 -11.18
C VAL A 84 23.16 1.21 -12.37
N SER A 85 22.48 1.54 -13.47
CA SER A 85 23.11 2.14 -14.64
C SER A 85 23.73 3.51 -14.35
N ALA A 86 23.10 4.30 -13.48
CA ALA A 86 23.60 5.60 -13.07
C ALA A 86 24.82 5.51 -12.14
N CYS A 87 24.93 4.44 -11.36
CA CYS A 87 26.04 4.21 -10.43
C CYS A 87 27.25 3.51 -11.04
N ALA A 88 27.09 2.82 -12.17
CA ALA A 88 28.16 2.05 -12.79
C ALA A 88 29.40 2.92 -13.08
N GLY A 89 30.57 2.49 -12.58
CA GLY A 89 31.82 3.22 -12.73
C GLY A 89 31.97 4.46 -11.83
N THR A 90 31.08 4.63 -10.84
CA THR A 90 31.16 5.69 -9.83
C THR A 90 31.47 5.13 -8.45
N SER A 91 31.82 5.98 -7.48
CA SER A 91 31.99 5.58 -6.08
C SER A 91 30.72 5.02 -5.43
N PHE A 92 29.54 5.23 -6.03
CA PHE A 92 28.26 4.71 -5.55
C PHE A 92 27.98 3.26 -5.96
N GLU A 93 28.79 2.66 -6.82
CA GLU A 93 28.61 1.26 -7.27
C GLU A 93 28.66 0.26 -6.11
N ALA A 94 29.41 0.57 -5.04
CA ALA A 94 29.45 -0.25 -3.83
C ALA A 94 28.13 -0.21 -3.03
N LEU A 95 27.34 0.86 -3.14
CA LEU A 95 26.07 1.02 -2.42
C LEU A 95 24.91 0.32 -3.14
N LEU A 96 24.91 0.36 -4.48
CA LEU A 96 23.91 -0.29 -5.31
C LEU A 96 24.59 -1.12 -6.41
N SER A 97 25.14 -2.26 -6.00
CA SER A 97 25.75 -3.20 -6.94
C SER A 97 24.68 -3.91 -7.79
N ARG A 98 25.09 -4.43 -8.97
CA ARG A 98 24.21 -5.25 -9.82
C ARG A 98 23.64 -6.46 -9.08
N GLU A 99 24.46 -7.08 -8.23
CA GLU A 99 24.05 -8.23 -7.43
C GLU A 99 23.05 -7.85 -6.33
N ALA A 100 23.26 -6.73 -5.66
CA ALA A 100 22.30 -6.18 -4.69
C ALA A 100 20.95 -5.89 -5.35
N ALA A 101 20.96 -5.21 -6.50
CA ALA A 101 19.74 -4.93 -7.25
C ALA A 101 19.04 -6.21 -7.73
N ALA A 102 19.78 -7.21 -8.22
CA ALA A 102 19.20 -8.50 -8.64
C ALA A 102 18.53 -9.24 -7.49
N ARG A 103 19.09 -9.19 -6.26
CA ARG A 103 18.45 -9.77 -5.07
C ARG A 103 17.14 -9.06 -4.73
N ILE A 104 17.13 -7.72 -4.76
CA ILE A 104 15.90 -6.94 -4.52
C ILE A 104 14.86 -7.26 -5.60
N GLU A 105 15.24 -7.31 -6.88
CA GLU A 105 14.34 -7.67 -7.98
C GLU A 105 13.73 -9.06 -7.79
N ALA A 106 14.52 -10.05 -7.34
CA ALA A 106 14.04 -11.39 -7.08
C ALA A 106 13.00 -11.45 -5.94
N GLU A 107 13.23 -10.72 -4.84
CA GLU A 107 12.24 -10.65 -3.74
C GLU A 107 10.95 -9.94 -4.15
N VAL A 108 11.07 -8.85 -4.89
CA VAL A 108 9.92 -8.11 -5.42
C VAL A 108 9.11 -8.98 -6.37
N ALA A 109 9.78 -9.75 -7.24
CA ALA A 109 9.11 -10.70 -8.14
C ALA A 109 8.38 -11.80 -7.37
N ARG A 110 9.01 -12.36 -6.32
CA ARG A 110 8.37 -13.35 -5.43
C ARG A 110 7.13 -12.77 -4.75
N ALA A 111 7.21 -11.57 -4.19
CA ALA A 111 6.08 -10.93 -3.53
C ALA A 111 4.94 -10.59 -4.50
N ALA A 112 5.26 -10.09 -5.69
CA ALA A 112 4.26 -9.82 -6.72
C ALA A 112 3.54 -11.10 -7.19
N ALA A 113 4.28 -12.20 -7.34
CA ALA A 113 3.70 -13.49 -7.71
C ALA A 113 2.73 -14.01 -6.62
N ARG A 114 3.12 -13.93 -5.34
CA ARG A 114 2.23 -14.30 -4.22
C ARG A 114 0.99 -13.43 -4.15
N HIS A 115 1.14 -12.11 -4.32
CA HIS A 115 0.00 -11.20 -4.36
C HIS A 115 -0.97 -11.59 -5.49
N ALA A 116 -0.47 -11.89 -6.68
CA ALA A 116 -1.28 -12.31 -7.82
C ALA A 116 -2.02 -13.64 -7.54
N GLU A 117 -1.36 -14.58 -6.87
CA GLU A 117 -1.97 -15.84 -6.44
C GLU A 117 -3.08 -15.62 -5.41
N LEU A 118 -2.81 -14.82 -4.36
CA LEU A 118 -3.81 -14.46 -3.35
C LEU A 118 -5.01 -13.75 -3.96
N ASP A 119 -4.78 -12.83 -4.89
CA ASP A 119 -5.85 -12.14 -5.59
C ASP A 119 -6.68 -13.09 -6.47
N ALA A 120 -6.02 -14.00 -7.19
CA ALA A 120 -6.71 -15.02 -7.97
C ALA A 120 -7.56 -15.97 -7.10
N LEU A 121 -7.06 -16.37 -5.94
CA LEU A 121 -7.80 -17.18 -4.96
C LEU A 121 -9.02 -16.42 -4.42
N LEU A 122 -8.84 -15.16 -4.01
CA LEU A 122 -9.90 -14.34 -3.43
C LEU A 122 -11.01 -13.96 -4.44
N ARG A 123 -10.73 -14.03 -5.74
CA ARG A 123 -11.74 -13.85 -6.80
C ARG A 123 -12.67 -15.05 -6.97
N GLN A 124 -12.35 -16.21 -6.38
CA GLN A 124 -13.24 -17.38 -6.46
C GLN A 124 -14.44 -17.21 -5.52
N SER A 125 -15.62 -17.70 -5.93
CA SER A 125 -16.88 -17.53 -5.21
C SER A 125 -16.89 -18.10 -3.78
N GLY A 126 -15.98 -19.03 -3.44
CA GLY A 126 -15.82 -19.58 -2.10
C GLY A 126 -15.18 -18.64 -1.08
N PHE A 127 -14.57 -17.53 -1.53
CA PHE A 127 -13.82 -16.57 -0.70
C PHE A 127 -14.47 -15.19 -0.62
N ASP A 128 -15.76 -15.10 -0.95
CA ASP A 128 -16.53 -13.88 -0.72
C ASP A 128 -16.81 -13.70 0.78
N GLU A 129 -16.14 -12.71 1.38
CA GLU A 129 -16.31 -12.37 2.79
C GLU A 129 -17.74 -11.95 3.13
N ALA A 130 -18.43 -11.22 2.23
CA ALA A 130 -19.79 -10.77 2.49
C ALA A 130 -20.75 -11.97 2.55
N ALA A 131 -20.62 -12.90 1.60
CA ALA A 131 -21.36 -14.15 1.61
C ALA A 131 -21.02 -15.02 2.84
N ALA A 132 -19.74 -15.12 3.21
CA ALA A 132 -19.31 -15.87 4.39
C ALA A 132 -19.87 -15.27 5.70
N ALA A 133 -19.86 -13.94 5.82
CA ALA A 133 -20.43 -13.24 6.96
C ALA A 133 -21.96 -13.39 7.04
N ALA A 134 -22.65 -13.31 5.89
CA ALA A 134 -24.09 -13.56 5.82
C ALA A 134 -24.46 -14.98 6.25
N ARG A 135 -23.66 -15.98 5.84
CA ARG A 135 -23.84 -17.38 6.26
C ARG A 135 -23.66 -17.56 7.76
N VAL A 136 -22.65 -16.95 8.36
CA VAL A 136 -22.47 -16.96 9.82
C VAL A 136 -23.72 -16.40 10.52
N ALA A 137 -24.18 -15.22 10.10
CA ALA A 137 -25.36 -14.58 10.68
C ALA A 137 -26.66 -15.38 10.47
N GLU A 138 -26.77 -16.14 9.38
CA GLU A 138 -27.89 -17.04 9.13
C GLU A 138 -27.89 -18.24 10.08
N ILE A 139 -26.74 -18.89 10.24
CA ILE A 139 -26.56 -20.05 11.14
C ILE A 139 -26.82 -19.64 12.60
N GLU A 140 -26.38 -18.44 13.01
CA GLU A 140 -26.66 -17.87 14.33
C GLU A 140 -28.16 -17.64 14.56
N ARG A 141 -28.85 -17.03 13.59
CA ARG A 141 -30.30 -16.78 13.67
C ARG A 141 -31.12 -18.07 13.64
N GLY A 142 -30.68 -19.07 12.90
CA GLY A 142 -31.35 -20.36 12.78
C GLY A 142 -31.18 -21.29 13.98
N GLY A 143 -30.37 -20.89 14.99
CA GLY A 143 -30.10 -21.73 16.17
C GLY A 143 -29.41 -23.06 15.82
N ALA A 144 -28.67 -23.10 14.70
CA ALA A 144 -28.01 -24.31 14.26
C ALA A 144 -26.92 -24.76 15.26
N GLY A 145 -26.64 -26.07 15.29
CA GLY A 145 -25.75 -26.66 16.29
C GLY A 145 -24.36 -26.01 16.31
N GLY A 146 -23.78 -25.87 17.52
CA GLY A 146 -22.55 -25.09 17.76
C GLY A 146 -21.33 -25.48 16.89
N ARG A 147 -21.28 -26.72 16.38
CA ARG A 147 -20.23 -27.15 15.44
C ARG A 147 -20.33 -26.45 14.09
N ALA A 148 -21.54 -26.33 13.52
CA ALA A 148 -21.74 -25.68 12.22
C ALA A 148 -21.39 -24.19 12.29
N LEU A 149 -21.74 -23.54 13.42
CA LEU A 149 -21.39 -22.16 13.69
C LEU A 149 -19.87 -21.97 13.82
N ALA A 150 -19.20 -22.84 14.58
CA ALA A 150 -17.74 -22.79 14.72
C ALA A 150 -17.01 -22.93 13.37
N THR A 151 -17.44 -23.87 12.52
CA THR A 151 -16.87 -24.03 11.17
C THR A 151 -17.08 -22.79 10.30
N ALA A 152 -18.27 -22.18 10.35
CA ALA A 152 -18.56 -20.97 9.58
C ALA A 152 -17.72 -19.76 10.03
N HIS A 153 -17.53 -19.59 11.35
CA HIS A 153 -16.63 -18.56 11.90
C HIS A 153 -15.18 -18.77 11.49
N LEU A 154 -14.68 -20.01 11.55
CA LEU A 154 -13.33 -20.33 11.10
C LEU A 154 -13.14 -20.01 9.61
N HIS A 155 -14.12 -20.33 8.76
CA HIS A 155 -14.06 -20.00 7.33
C HIS A 155 -13.98 -18.49 7.09
N LEU A 156 -14.83 -17.70 7.76
CA LEU A 156 -14.83 -16.24 7.67
C LEU A 156 -13.50 -15.63 8.15
N GLU A 157 -12.97 -16.12 9.27
CA GLU A 157 -11.69 -15.68 9.81
C GLU A 157 -10.53 -16.00 8.85
N ASN A 158 -10.54 -17.18 8.23
CA ASN A 158 -9.54 -17.55 7.23
C ASN A 158 -9.59 -16.62 6.00
N ILE A 159 -10.79 -16.31 5.48
CA ILE A 159 -10.94 -15.34 4.37
C ILE A 159 -10.36 -13.97 4.76
N ARG A 160 -10.67 -13.48 5.95
CA ARG A 160 -10.16 -12.19 6.45
C ARG A 160 -8.64 -12.17 6.55
N ARG A 161 -8.03 -13.25 7.03
CA ARG A 161 -6.58 -13.39 7.11
C ARG A 161 -5.93 -13.35 5.73
N LEU A 162 -6.51 -14.05 4.75
CA LEU A 162 -6.02 -14.04 3.36
C LEU A 162 -6.11 -12.63 2.74
N ARG A 163 -7.23 -11.92 2.93
CA ARG A 163 -7.38 -10.52 2.48
C ARG A 163 -6.36 -9.59 3.13
N ALA A 164 -6.22 -9.67 4.45
CA ALA A 164 -5.23 -8.88 5.18
C ALA A 164 -3.79 -9.15 4.71
N MET A 165 -3.48 -10.38 4.30
CA MET A 165 -2.18 -10.74 3.73
C MET A 165 -1.99 -10.10 2.35
N ARG A 166 -2.96 -10.25 1.44
CA ARG A 166 -2.92 -9.61 0.11
C ARG A 166 -2.74 -8.09 0.23
N ASP A 167 -3.54 -7.45 1.07
CA ASP A 167 -3.52 -6.00 1.23
C ASP A 167 -2.21 -5.51 1.87
N ARG A 168 -1.55 -6.34 2.69
CA ARG A 168 -0.23 -6.05 3.25
C ARG A 168 0.85 -6.14 2.16
N ASP A 169 0.82 -7.18 1.33
CA ASP A 169 1.77 -7.35 0.23
C ASP A 169 1.66 -6.21 -0.80
N ALA A 170 0.44 -5.81 -1.16
CA ALA A 170 0.20 -4.67 -2.04
C ALA A 170 0.81 -3.38 -1.50
N ARG A 171 0.51 -3.05 -0.23
CA ARG A 171 1.06 -1.85 0.43
C ARG A 171 2.58 -1.88 0.53
N ALA A 172 3.16 -3.02 0.90
CA ALA A 172 4.60 -3.13 1.03
C ALA A 172 5.33 -2.95 -0.32
N LEU A 173 4.75 -3.46 -1.41
CA LEU A 173 5.26 -3.25 -2.77
C LEU A 173 5.15 -1.79 -3.22
N GLU A 174 4.06 -1.11 -2.89
CA GLU A 174 3.90 0.33 -3.18
C GLU A 174 4.90 1.20 -2.41
N GLU A 175 5.06 0.95 -1.11
CA GLU A 175 6.01 1.66 -0.27
C GLU A 175 7.46 1.45 -0.75
N LEU A 176 7.80 0.22 -1.13
CA LEU A 176 9.10 -0.08 -1.71
C LEU A 176 9.31 0.61 -3.07
N ALA A 177 8.27 0.69 -3.91
CA ALA A 177 8.33 1.42 -5.17
C ALA A 177 8.65 2.90 -4.95
N ASP A 178 8.02 3.53 -3.97
CA ASP A 178 8.26 4.94 -3.64
C ASP A 178 9.68 5.16 -3.07
N LEU A 179 10.18 4.25 -2.22
CA LEU A 179 11.55 4.30 -1.68
C LEU A 179 12.62 4.13 -2.78
N VAL A 180 12.45 3.17 -3.68
CA VAL A 180 13.40 2.93 -4.78
C VAL A 180 13.37 4.10 -5.79
N GLN A 181 12.22 4.72 -6.01
CA GLN A 181 12.13 5.95 -6.82
C GLN A 181 12.87 7.13 -6.18
N ALA A 182 12.77 7.29 -4.85
CA ALA A 182 13.55 8.28 -4.12
C ALA A 182 15.05 8.00 -4.23
N LEU A 183 15.47 6.74 -4.04
CA LEU A 183 16.86 6.30 -4.21
C LEU A 183 17.39 6.64 -5.60
N ARG A 184 16.64 6.28 -6.65
CA ARG A 184 16.99 6.57 -8.05
C ARG A 184 17.21 8.07 -8.26
N THR A 185 16.30 8.91 -7.77
CA THR A 185 16.39 10.36 -7.91
C THR A 185 17.65 10.92 -7.25
N GLN A 186 17.98 10.42 -6.05
CA GLN A 186 19.19 10.84 -5.33
C GLN A 186 20.48 10.37 -6.00
N LEU A 187 20.51 9.13 -6.52
CA LEU A 187 21.68 8.62 -7.24
C LEU A 187 21.94 9.41 -8.53
N VAL A 188 20.88 9.73 -9.28
CA VAL A 188 20.98 10.57 -10.47
C VAL A 188 21.48 11.97 -10.10
N LEU A 189 20.93 12.58 -9.03
CA LEU A 189 21.38 13.88 -8.56
C LEU A 189 22.85 13.85 -8.13
N ALA A 190 23.25 12.87 -7.34
CA ALA A 190 24.62 12.71 -6.84
C ALA A 190 25.63 12.55 -7.99
N ARG A 191 25.25 11.82 -9.06
CA ARG A 191 26.07 11.67 -10.27
C ARG A 191 26.36 13.01 -10.94
N PHE A 192 25.41 13.93 -10.98
CA PHE A 192 25.59 15.25 -11.62
C PHE A 192 26.19 16.29 -10.69
N ALA A 193 25.87 16.24 -9.40
CA ALA A 193 26.34 17.21 -8.40
C ALA A 193 27.75 16.93 -7.88
N GLY A 194 28.27 15.70 -8.06
CA GLY A 194 29.57 15.27 -7.52
C GLY A 194 29.63 15.28 -5.99
N SER A 195 28.49 15.30 -5.30
CA SER A 195 28.37 15.53 -3.84
C SER A 195 28.42 14.24 -3.01
N SER A 196 28.70 14.40 -1.70
CA SER A 196 28.86 13.32 -0.72
C SER A 196 27.61 12.47 -0.47
N VAL A 197 27.88 11.22 -0.09
CA VAL A 197 27.00 10.05 0.09
C VAL A 197 25.98 10.19 1.25
N GLU A 198 26.00 11.27 2.02
CA GLU A 198 25.39 11.34 3.36
C GLU A 198 23.85 11.13 3.42
N GLY A 199 23.13 11.23 2.30
CA GLY A 199 21.70 10.87 2.24
C GLY A 199 21.38 9.51 1.61
N VAL A 200 22.27 9.00 0.74
CA VAL A 200 22.00 7.80 -0.08
C VAL A 200 22.06 6.53 0.77
N GLY A 201 23.01 6.45 1.71
CA GLY A 201 23.19 5.28 2.57
C GLY A 201 21.95 4.96 3.41
N GLY A 202 21.29 5.99 3.97
CA GLY A 202 20.09 5.81 4.80
C GLY A 202 18.90 5.25 4.01
N ILE A 203 18.73 5.67 2.75
CA ILE A 203 17.67 5.14 1.88
C ILE A 203 17.99 3.72 1.44
N VAL A 204 19.26 3.39 1.17
CA VAL A 204 19.66 2.01 0.85
C VAL A 204 19.38 1.08 2.04
N SER A 205 19.69 1.50 3.29
CA SER A 205 19.37 0.70 4.48
C SER A 205 17.86 0.51 4.67
N GLU A 206 17.06 1.55 4.41
CA GLU A 206 15.59 1.46 4.50
C GLU A 206 15.03 0.53 3.41
N VAL A 207 15.53 0.62 2.18
CA VAL A 207 15.17 -0.29 1.08
C VAL A 207 15.47 -1.74 1.47
N TRP A 208 16.64 -2.02 2.03
CA TRP A 208 16.98 -3.35 2.52
C TRP A 208 16.07 -3.83 3.66
N ALA A 209 15.79 -2.99 4.64
CA ALA A 209 14.88 -3.33 5.73
C ALA A 209 13.47 -3.69 5.22
N ARG A 210 12.96 -2.98 4.19
CA ARG A 210 11.66 -3.31 3.57
C ARG A 210 11.70 -4.60 2.76
N VAL A 211 12.79 -4.86 2.05
CA VAL A 211 12.98 -6.09 1.28
C VAL A 211 13.09 -7.30 2.21
N GLU A 212 13.83 -7.19 3.31
CA GLU A 212 13.89 -8.21 4.35
C GLU A 212 12.52 -8.41 5.03
N GLY A 213 11.76 -7.33 5.26
CA GLY A 213 10.38 -7.41 5.74
C GLY A 213 9.45 -8.17 4.78
N LEU A 214 9.65 -8.02 3.46
CA LEU A 214 8.95 -8.80 2.43
C LEU A 214 9.29 -10.30 2.48
N GLY A 215 10.53 -10.63 2.83
CA GLY A 215 11.05 -11.99 2.94
C GLY A 215 10.65 -12.70 4.25
N ALA A 216 10.78 -12.03 5.39
CA ALA A 216 10.47 -12.60 6.71
C ALA A 216 8.99 -12.99 6.87
N ALA A 217 8.09 -12.31 6.16
CA ALA A 217 6.68 -12.69 6.11
C ALA A 217 6.44 -14.08 5.44
N ILE A 218 7.37 -14.53 4.60
CA ILE A 218 7.31 -15.81 3.88
C ILE A 218 7.69 -16.96 4.82
N ASP A 219 8.78 -16.82 5.56
CA ASP A 219 9.33 -17.88 6.40
C ASP A 219 8.46 -18.17 7.64
N ALA A 220 7.82 -17.13 8.18
CA ALA A 220 6.94 -17.26 9.34
C ALA A 220 5.70 -18.13 9.09
N HIS A 221 5.26 -18.27 7.83
CA HIS A 221 4.07 -19.05 7.47
C HIS A 221 4.40 -20.44 6.89
N GLY A 222 5.61 -20.65 6.36
CA GLY A 222 6.08 -21.95 5.87
C GLY A 222 6.54 -22.91 6.98
N GLY A 223 6.94 -22.39 8.14
CA GLY A 223 7.47 -23.19 9.25
C GLY A 223 6.44 -23.99 10.07
N ALA A 224 5.14 -23.72 9.90
CA ALA A 224 4.08 -24.37 10.68
C ALA A 224 3.61 -25.73 10.14
N GLY A 225 4.19 -26.21 9.02
CA GLY A 225 3.74 -27.44 8.32
C GLY A 225 4.64 -28.67 8.45
N SER A 226 5.73 -28.62 9.22
CA SER A 226 6.64 -29.76 9.40
C SER A 226 6.41 -30.45 10.76
N GLU A 227 5.20 -30.93 11.02
CA GLU A 227 4.99 -31.96 12.05
C GLU A 227 5.57 -33.30 11.56
N GLY A 228 6.34 -33.92 12.43
CA GLY A 228 7.23 -35.04 12.12
C GLY A 228 6.54 -36.34 11.69
N PRO A 229 7.34 -37.33 11.27
CA PRO A 229 6.83 -38.60 10.80
C PRO A 229 6.09 -39.32 11.94
N ILE A 230 4.82 -39.64 11.69
CA ILE A 230 4.04 -40.56 12.50
C ILE A 230 4.74 -41.92 12.41
N ALA A 231 5.44 -42.30 13.47
CA ALA A 231 5.94 -43.64 13.65
C ALA A 231 4.74 -44.57 13.89
N THR A 232 4.56 -45.50 12.95
CA THR A 232 3.66 -46.66 13.04
C THR A 232 4.12 -47.64 14.10
#